data_AF-A0A354SFT0-F1
#
_entry.id   AF-A0A354SFT0-F1
#
_cell.length_a   1.000
_cell.length_b   1.000
_cell.length_c   1.000
_cell.angle_alpha   90.00
_cell.angle_beta   90.00
_cell.angle_gamma   90.00
#
_symmetry.space_group_name_H-M   'P 1'
#
loop_
_entity.id
_entity.type
_entity.pdbx_description
1 polymer ?
#
loop_
_entity_poly.entity_id
_entity_poly.type
_entity_poly.pdbx_seq_one_letter_code
_entity_poly.pdbx_strand_id
1 'polypeptide(L)'
;MAINKVQDGNILRLTVGATVDSGDPVSVGNALRGVALTDYDAVDGKATVEIGHSVYDLSVQAVDDAGNSAVAIGDRLFFAGAATPFLSKKKSGKFFGIALETVDTGTTATINVLVGGAGADAASHQVFAAGIEVIPASPAPDTTTFIAVPGILATDVVIATMSVNGGSPKVNIISALAAASPAGITITTDVAPTAADAINWVVYRAAI
;
A
#
# COMPACT_ATOMS: atom_id res chain seq x y z
N MET A 1 -27.68 24.69 1.27
CA MET A 1 -26.52 23.88 0.82
C MET A 1 -25.26 24.51 1.37
N ALA A 2 -24.29 23.76 1.89
CA ALA A 2 -23.03 24.35 2.34
C ALA A 2 -22.37 25.08 1.17
N ILE A 3 -21.85 26.29 1.40
CA ILE A 3 -21.29 27.15 0.34
C ILE A 3 -20.13 26.52 -0.44
N ASN A 4 -19.51 25.48 0.10
CA ASN A 4 -18.37 24.77 -0.48
C ASN A 4 -18.74 23.43 -1.12
N LYS A 5 -20.01 23.03 -1.09
CA LYS A 5 -20.45 21.77 -1.70
C LYS A 5 -20.74 22.02 -3.18
N VAL A 6 -19.98 21.38 -4.06
CA VAL A 6 -20.12 21.55 -5.52
C VAL A 6 -21.17 20.62 -6.10
N GLN A 7 -21.27 19.38 -5.63
CA GLN A 7 -22.30 18.43 -6.06
C GLN A 7 -22.49 17.28 -5.07
N ASP A 8 -23.55 16.50 -5.32
CA ASP A 8 -23.87 15.26 -4.64
C ASP A 8 -23.49 14.05 -5.50
N GLY A 9 -23.17 12.93 -4.85
CA GLY A 9 -22.86 11.67 -5.52
C GLY A 9 -21.41 11.54 -5.99
N ASN A 10 -21.20 10.56 -6.87
CA ASN A 10 -19.90 10.05 -7.27
C ASN A 10 -19.60 10.23 -8.77
N ILE A 11 -20.42 11.02 -9.48
CA ILE A 11 -20.20 11.34 -10.89
C ILE A 11 -19.49 12.68 -10.97
N LEU A 12 -18.23 12.69 -11.39
CA LEU A 12 -17.42 13.91 -11.49
C LEU A 12 -17.10 14.22 -12.96
N ARG A 13 -17.05 15.51 -13.31
CA ARG A 13 -16.49 15.94 -14.61
C ARG A 13 -15.01 16.27 -14.44
N LEU A 14 -14.15 15.37 -14.93
CA LEU A 14 -12.71 15.37 -14.66
C LEU A 14 -11.89 15.50 -15.94
N THR A 15 -10.71 16.11 -15.84
CA THR A 15 -9.71 16.06 -16.92
C THR A 15 -9.20 14.64 -17.08
N VAL A 16 -9.23 14.13 -18.32
CA VAL A 16 -8.81 12.76 -18.67
C VAL A 16 -7.89 12.78 -19.89
N GLY A 17 -7.38 11.61 -20.30
CA GLY A 17 -6.59 11.49 -21.53
C GLY A 17 -7.46 11.71 -22.78
N ALA A 18 -6.86 12.25 -23.85
CA ALA A 18 -7.57 12.57 -25.10
C ALA A 18 -8.11 11.35 -25.86
N THR A 19 -7.78 10.13 -25.43
CA THR A 19 -8.20 8.86 -26.03
C THR A 19 -9.19 8.09 -25.16
N VAL A 20 -9.75 8.73 -24.13
CA VAL A 20 -10.73 8.10 -23.24
C VAL A 20 -12.10 8.13 -23.91
N ASP A 21 -12.66 6.97 -24.13
CA ASP A 21 -14.02 6.78 -24.63
C ASP A 21 -14.96 6.36 -23.48
N SER A 22 -16.28 6.50 -23.68
CA SER A 22 -17.27 6.00 -22.73
C SER A 22 -17.11 4.50 -22.52
N GLY A 23 -17.16 4.07 -21.26
CA GLY A 23 -16.90 2.70 -20.81
C GLY A 23 -15.44 2.43 -20.47
N ASP A 24 -14.51 3.34 -20.79
CA ASP A 24 -13.11 3.11 -20.47
C ASP A 24 -12.83 3.20 -18.96
N PRO A 25 -11.96 2.33 -18.43
CA PRO A 25 -11.35 2.52 -17.13
C PRO A 25 -10.58 3.85 -17.09
N VAL A 26 -10.82 4.65 -16.06
CA VAL A 26 -10.14 5.95 -15.87
C VAL A 26 -9.46 6.00 -14.51
N SER A 27 -8.21 6.46 -14.50
CA SER A 27 -7.49 6.83 -13.29
C SER A 27 -7.03 8.29 -13.38
N VAL A 28 -7.52 9.13 -12.44
CA VAL A 28 -7.14 10.54 -12.33
C VAL A 28 -6.28 10.73 -11.08
N GLY A 29 -5.07 11.26 -11.27
CA GLY A 29 -4.09 11.40 -10.18
C GLY A 29 -3.69 10.04 -9.60
N ASN A 30 -3.59 9.94 -8.28
CA ASN A 30 -3.14 8.72 -7.59
C ASN A 30 -4.28 7.95 -6.89
N ALA A 31 -5.46 8.55 -6.71
CA ALA A 31 -6.51 7.98 -5.87
C ALA A 31 -7.88 7.89 -6.54
N LEU A 32 -8.16 8.73 -7.54
CA LEU A 32 -9.46 8.72 -8.20
C LEU A 32 -9.44 7.66 -9.30
N ARG A 33 -10.34 6.70 -9.17
CA ARG A 33 -10.53 5.59 -10.11
C ARG A 33 -12.01 5.39 -10.32
N GLY A 34 -12.35 5.08 -11.57
CA GLY A 34 -13.71 5.06 -12.04
C GLY A 34 -13.80 4.62 -13.48
N VAL A 35 -15.00 4.73 -14.03
CA VAL A 35 -15.28 4.42 -15.44
C VAL A 35 -15.86 5.66 -16.11
N ALA A 36 -15.40 5.95 -17.32
CA ALA A 36 -15.93 7.05 -18.12
C ALA A 36 -17.39 6.75 -18.50
N LEU A 37 -18.29 7.68 -18.22
CA LEU A 37 -19.69 7.63 -18.67
C LEU A 37 -19.88 8.31 -20.01
N THR A 38 -18.97 9.22 -20.38
CA THR A 38 -18.95 9.93 -21.66
C THR A 38 -17.57 9.89 -22.26
N ASP A 39 -17.50 10.04 -23.58
CA ASP A 39 -16.24 10.22 -24.30
C ASP A 39 -15.53 11.52 -23.85
N TYR A 40 -14.24 11.60 -24.16
CA TYR A 40 -13.44 12.80 -24.03
C TYR A 40 -14.02 13.96 -24.86
N ASP A 41 -14.24 15.09 -24.20
CA ASP A 41 -14.65 16.34 -24.82
C ASP A 41 -13.41 17.19 -25.14
N ALA A 42 -13.14 17.37 -26.43
CA ALA A 42 -11.99 18.13 -26.92
C ALA A 42 -12.06 19.64 -26.63
N VAL A 43 -13.24 20.17 -26.26
CA VAL A 43 -13.42 21.59 -25.97
C VAL A 43 -12.88 21.94 -24.59
N ASP A 44 -13.12 21.10 -23.58
CA ASP A 44 -12.71 21.35 -22.19
C ASP A 44 -11.67 20.36 -21.65
N GLY A 45 -11.33 19.33 -22.41
CA GLY A 45 -10.36 18.31 -22.06
C GLY A 45 -10.86 17.32 -21.00
N LYS A 46 -12.17 17.12 -20.88
CA LYS A 46 -12.79 16.37 -19.78
C LYS A 46 -13.71 15.25 -20.25
N ALA A 47 -13.97 14.32 -19.34
CA ALA A 47 -15.05 13.35 -19.45
C ALA A 47 -15.85 13.33 -18.14
N THR A 48 -17.10 12.88 -18.22
CA THR A 48 -17.91 12.55 -17.05
C THR A 48 -17.52 11.15 -16.59
N VAL A 49 -17.06 11.01 -15.35
CA VAL A 49 -16.53 9.76 -14.79
C VAL A 49 -17.29 9.43 -13.52
N GLU A 50 -17.79 8.21 -13.42
CA GLU A 50 -18.30 7.69 -12.15
C GLU A 50 -17.13 7.10 -11.36
N ILE A 51 -16.87 7.66 -10.18
CA ILE A 51 -15.79 7.24 -9.28
C ILE A 51 -16.32 6.39 -8.13
N GLY A 52 -15.43 5.63 -7.50
CA GLY A 52 -15.74 4.94 -6.25
C GLY A 52 -16.29 3.52 -6.44
N HIS A 53 -17.10 3.08 -5.47
CA HIS A 53 -17.46 1.67 -5.29
C HIS A 53 -18.65 1.25 -6.15
N SER A 54 -18.38 0.75 -7.34
CA SER A 54 -19.38 0.23 -8.27
C SER A 54 -18.82 -0.98 -9.04
N VAL A 55 -19.70 -1.82 -9.57
CA VAL A 55 -19.32 -2.98 -10.40
C VAL A 55 -19.53 -2.64 -11.87
N TYR A 56 -18.53 -2.93 -12.70
CA TYR A 56 -18.56 -2.68 -14.14
C TYR A 56 -18.10 -3.90 -14.91
N ASP A 57 -18.60 -4.05 -16.13
CA ASP A 57 -18.15 -5.05 -17.09
C ASP A 57 -16.99 -4.47 -17.91
N LEU A 58 -15.76 -4.90 -17.65
CA LEU A 58 -14.54 -4.28 -18.16
C LEU A 58 -13.61 -5.30 -18.84
N SER A 59 -12.92 -4.85 -19.89
CA SER A 59 -11.92 -5.65 -20.59
C SER A 59 -10.64 -5.81 -19.76
N VAL A 60 -10.28 -7.07 -19.45
CA VAL A 60 -9.14 -7.43 -18.61
C VAL A 60 -8.25 -8.42 -19.35
N GLN A 61 -6.94 -8.19 -19.32
CA GLN A 61 -5.93 -9.12 -19.82
C GLN A 61 -5.34 -9.95 -18.67
N ALA A 62 -5.35 -11.28 -18.83
CA ALA A 62 -4.80 -12.25 -17.89
C ALA A 62 -3.26 -12.36 -17.99
N VAL A 63 -2.59 -11.27 -17.62
CA VAL A 63 -1.14 -11.14 -17.55
C VAL A 63 -0.71 -10.43 -16.26
N ASP A 64 0.46 -10.78 -15.75
CA ASP A 64 1.16 -10.07 -14.68
C ASP A 64 2.52 -9.54 -15.15
N ASP A 65 3.36 -9.08 -14.24
CA ASP A 65 4.69 -8.53 -14.56
C ASP A 65 5.68 -9.61 -15.04
N ALA A 66 5.41 -10.89 -14.79
CA ALA A 66 6.25 -12.03 -15.19
C ALA A 66 5.76 -12.71 -16.48
N GLY A 67 4.53 -12.44 -16.93
CA GLY A 67 3.98 -12.94 -18.19
C GLY A 67 2.51 -13.33 -18.09
N ASN A 68 2.12 -14.40 -18.78
CA ASN A 68 0.74 -14.90 -18.77
C ASN A 68 0.37 -15.44 -17.39
N SER A 69 -0.75 -14.97 -16.86
CA SER A 69 -1.19 -15.26 -15.48
C SER A 69 -2.71 -15.19 -15.42
N ALA A 70 -3.36 -16.33 -15.18
CA ALA A 70 -4.82 -16.39 -15.07
C ALA A 70 -5.34 -15.41 -14.02
N VAL A 71 -6.52 -14.84 -14.28
CA VAL A 71 -7.27 -14.01 -13.32
C VAL A 71 -8.23 -14.92 -12.57
N ALA A 72 -8.15 -14.92 -11.25
CA ALA A 72 -9.09 -15.59 -10.36
C ALA A 72 -10.06 -14.58 -9.73
N ILE A 73 -11.21 -15.06 -9.25
CA ILE A 73 -12.13 -14.23 -8.45
C ILE A 73 -11.39 -13.71 -7.21
N GLY A 74 -11.49 -12.41 -6.95
CA GLY A 74 -10.79 -11.73 -5.87
C GLY A 74 -9.39 -11.22 -6.25
N ASP A 75 -8.89 -11.52 -7.45
CA ASP A 75 -7.60 -10.98 -7.89
C ASP A 75 -7.65 -9.46 -8.05
N ARG A 76 -6.52 -8.83 -7.73
CA ARG A 76 -6.33 -7.39 -7.89
C ARG A 76 -6.02 -7.06 -9.34
N LEU A 77 -6.71 -6.05 -9.84
CA LEU A 77 -6.51 -5.50 -11.17
C LEU A 77 -5.90 -4.10 -11.08
N PHE A 78 -4.97 -3.85 -12.00
CA PHE A 78 -4.18 -2.64 -12.08
C PHE A 78 -4.35 -1.99 -13.45
N PHE A 79 -4.52 -0.67 -13.43
CA PHE A 79 -4.61 0.19 -14.59
C PHE A 79 -3.20 0.56 -15.09
N ALA A 80 -2.91 0.21 -16.34
CA ALA A 80 -1.61 0.40 -16.98
C ALA A 80 -1.53 1.61 -17.93
N GLY A 81 -2.57 2.45 -17.98
CA GLY A 81 -2.55 3.75 -18.67
C GLY A 81 -2.59 3.70 -20.19
N ALA A 82 -1.55 3.16 -20.82
CA ALA A 82 -1.38 3.12 -22.27
C ALA A 82 -1.48 1.69 -22.86
N ALA A 83 -1.74 0.67 -22.03
CA ALA A 83 -1.95 -0.69 -22.50
C ALA A 83 -3.41 -0.89 -22.96
N THR A 84 -3.62 -1.68 -24.02
CA THR A 84 -4.94 -2.16 -24.40
C THR A 84 -4.90 -3.69 -24.36
N PRO A 85 -5.70 -4.35 -23.50
CA PRO A 85 -6.62 -3.79 -22.49
C PRO A 85 -5.92 -2.99 -21.39
N PHE A 86 -6.63 -2.01 -20.82
CA PHE A 86 -6.08 -1.13 -19.78
C PHE A 86 -5.87 -1.81 -18.43
N LEU A 87 -6.57 -2.93 -18.18
CA LEU A 87 -6.58 -3.64 -16.91
C LEU A 87 -5.89 -5.01 -17.02
N SER A 88 -5.05 -5.32 -16.03
CA SER A 88 -4.38 -6.62 -15.89
C SER A 88 -3.93 -6.85 -14.44
N LYS A 89 -3.20 -7.94 -14.16
CA LYS A 89 -2.59 -8.20 -12.85
C LYS A 89 -1.20 -7.58 -12.68
N LYS A 90 -0.75 -6.75 -13.63
CA LYS A 90 0.57 -6.09 -13.60
C LYS A 90 0.66 -5.07 -12.45
N LYS A 91 1.40 -5.42 -11.40
CA LYS A 91 1.54 -4.59 -10.19
C LYS A 91 2.35 -3.33 -10.44
N SER A 92 3.04 -3.24 -11.58
CA SER A 92 3.67 -1.99 -12.03
C SER A 92 2.65 -0.88 -12.34
N GLY A 93 1.37 -1.23 -12.55
CA GLY A 93 0.28 -0.27 -12.76
C GLY A 93 -0.30 0.30 -11.46
N LYS A 94 -1.38 1.07 -11.58
CA LYS A 94 -2.10 1.63 -10.42
C LYS A 94 -3.26 0.73 -10.04
N PHE A 95 -3.47 0.46 -8.75
CA PHE A 95 -4.60 -0.37 -8.34
C PHE A 95 -5.94 0.26 -8.77
N PHE A 96 -6.78 -0.56 -9.40
CA PHE A 96 -8.05 -0.12 -9.98
C PHE A 96 -9.26 -0.81 -9.33
N GLY A 97 -9.19 -2.13 -9.14
CA GLY A 97 -10.33 -2.88 -8.63
C GLY A 97 -10.04 -4.35 -8.39
N ILE A 98 -11.09 -5.10 -8.10
CA ILE A 98 -11.05 -6.53 -7.80
C ILE A 98 -11.88 -7.29 -8.84
N ALA A 99 -11.33 -8.36 -9.41
CA ALA A 99 -12.03 -9.23 -10.34
C ALA A 99 -13.15 -10.01 -9.63
N LEU A 100 -14.34 -10.06 -10.24
CA LEU A 100 -15.47 -10.86 -9.75
C LEU A 100 -15.70 -12.13 -10.58
N GLU A 101 -14.92 -12.31 -11.64
CA GLU A 101 -14.94 -13.48 -12.54
C GLU A 101 -13.51 -13.89 -12.92
N THR A 102 -13.38 -15.07 -13.53
CA THR A 102 -12.10 -15.64 -13.93
C THR A 102 -11.77 -15.34 -15.39
N VAL A 103 -10.48 -15.22 -15.72
CA VAL A 103 -9.98 -15.12 -17.10
C VAL A 103 -8.83 -16.09 -17.30
N ASP A 104 -8.90 -16.89 -18.37
CA ASP A 104 -7.86 -17.89 -18.67
C ASP A 104 -6.52 -17.24 -18.99
N THR A 105 -5.43 -17.93 -18.63
CA THR A 105 -4.06 -17.42 -18.73
C THR A 105 -3.72 -16.86 -20.13
N GLY A 106 -3.19 -15.64 -20.18
CA GLY A 106 -2.75 -14.98 -21.41
C GLY A 106 -3.88 -14.51 -22.32
N THR A 107 -5.14 -14.72 -21.96
CA THR A 107 -6.29 -14.28 -22.74
C THR A 107 -6.79 -12.90 -22.28
N THR A 108 -7.65 -12.30 -23.09
CA THR A 108 -8.41 -11.10 -22.75
C THR A 108 -9.88 -11.46 -22.71
N ALA A 109 -10.58 -11.06 -21.66
CA ALA A 109 -12.03 -11.20 -21.56
C ALA A 109 -12.63 -9.96 -20.91
N THR A 110 -13.90 -9.70 -21.20
CA THR A 110 -14.70 -8.73 -20.45
C THR A 110 -15.29 -9.44 -19.25
N ILE A 111 -15.05 -8.91 -18.05
CA ILE A 111 -15.51 -9.49 -16.79
C ILE A 111 -16.07 -8.41 -15.87
N ASN A 112 -16.90 -8.85 -14.92
CA ASN A 112 -17.32 -8.00 -13.82
C ASN A 112 -16.13 -7.66 -12.89
N VAL A 113 -15.95 -6.36 -12.64
CA VAL A 113 -14.90 -5.80 -11.78
C VAL A 113 -15.51 -4.86 -10.75
N LEU A 114 -15.21 -5.09 -9.47
CA LEU A 114 -15.52 -4.15 -8.40
C LEU A 114 -14.47 -3.03 -8.40
N VAL A 115 -14.86 -1.85 -8.86
CA VAL A 115 -14.03 -0.64 -8.84
C VAL A 115 -14.12 0.01 -7.47
N GLY A 116 -13.04 0.66 -7.04
CA GLY A 116 -13.07 1.49 -5.84
C GLY A 116 -12.99 0.75 -4.50
N GLY A 117 -12.92 -0.59 -4.48
CA GLY A 117 -12.76 -1.37 -3.25
C GLY A 117 -11.70 -0.82 -2.28
N ALA A 118 -12.05 -0.74 -1.00
CA ALA A 118 -11.11 -0.37 0.06
C ALA A 118 -10.04 -1.47 0.17
N GLY A 119 -8.76 -1.11 0.09
CA GLY A 119 -7.68 -1.96 0.62
C GLY A 119 -6.49 -2.37 -0.24
N ALA A 120 -6.06 -1.63 -1.28
CA ALA A 120 -4.84 -2.05 -2.01
C ALA A 120 -3.78 -0.98 -2.35
N ASP A 121 -4.01 0.29 -2.05
CA ASP A 121 -2.92 1.29 -1.93
C ASP A 121 -2.34 1.33 -0.51
N ALA A 122 -2.94 0.60 0.44
CA ALA A 122 -2.33 0.36 1.73
C ALA A 122 -1.18 -0.64 1.52
N ALA A 123 0.03 -0.21 1.84
CA ALA A 123 1.16 -1.12 1.98
C ALA A 123 0.71 -2.30 2.85
N SER A 124 1.14 -3.54 2.53
CA SER A 124 0.76 -4.72 3.31
C SER A 124 1.02 -4.53 4.81
N HIS A 125 1.99 -3.67 5.14
CA HIS A 125 2.26 -3.21 6.48
C HIS A 125 2.44 -1.68 6.51
N GLN A 126 1.97 -1.05 7.57
CA GLN A 126 2.19 0.36 7.87
C GLN A 126 3.16 0.52 9.03
N VAL A 127 3.86 1.64 9.07
CA VAL A 127 4.66 2.02 10.25
C VAL A 127 3.71 2.38 11.38
N PHE A 128 3.66 1.52 12.40
CA PHE A 128 2.87 1.74 13.62
C PHE A 128 3.58 2.71 14.57
N ALA A 129 4.88 2.52 14.75
CA ALA A 129 5.71 3.35 15.61
C ALA A 129 7.16 3.33 15.10
N ALA A 130 7.90 4.41 15.33
CA ALA A 130 9.32 4.49 15.03
C ALA A 130 9.99 5.44 16.03
N GLY A 131 11.28 5.24 16.25
CA GLY A 131 12.02 6.09 17.17
C GLY A 131 13.52 5.83 17.15
N ILE A 132 14.22 6.65 17.93
CA ILE A 132 15.65 6.54 18.20
C ILE A 132 15.80 6.50 19.71
N GLU A 133 16.34 5.40 20.23
CA GLU A 133 16.70 5.28 21.64
C GLU A 133 18.21 5.48 21.79
N VAL A 134 18.61 6.53 22.50
CA VAL A 134 20.03 6.77 22.79
C VAL A 134 20.42 5.93 24.00
N ILE A 135 21.41 5.06 23.83
CA ILE A 135 21.85 4.21 24.93
C ILE A 135 22.65 5.07 25.92
N PRO A 136 22.28 5.08 27.22
CA PRO A 136 23.05 5.82 28.21
C PRO A 136 24.49 5.28 28.29
N ALA A 137 25.44 6.16 28.62
CA ALA A 137 26.85 5.79 28.71
C ALA A 137 27.10 4.66 29.73
N SER A 138 27.81 3.61 29.31
CA SER A 138 28.28 2.48 30.15
C SER A 138 27.22 1.56 30.77
N PRO A 139 26.39 0.86 29.99
CA PRO A 139 25.77 -0.35 30.50
C PRO A 139 26.82 -1.50 30.41
N ALA A 140 26.81 -2.43 31.37
CA ALA A 140 27.71 -3.59 31.36
C ALA A 140 27.56 -4.41 30.04
N PRO A 141 28.56 -5.22 29.62
CA PRO A 141 28.35 -6.18 28.53
C PRO A 141 27.16 -7.09 28.84
N ASP A 142 26.46 -7.57 27.80
CA ASP A 142 25.24 -8.38 27.89
C ASP A 142 24.03 -7.68 28.53
N THR A 143 24.00 -6.35 28.52
CA THR A 143 22.85 -5.59 29.01
C THR A 143 21.70 -5.63 28.01
N THR A 144 20.54 -6.05 28.52
CA THR A 144 19.28 -5.95 27.78
C THR A 144 18.73 -4.53 27.92
N THR A 145 18.52 -3.85 26.80
CA THR A 145 17.81 -2.56 26.77
C THR A 145 16.36 -2.83 26.41
N PHE A 146 15.45 -2.30 27.22
CA PHE A 146 14.02 -2.36 26.97
C PHE A 146 13.50 -0.99 26.50
N ILE A 147 12.84 -0.98 25.35
CA ILE A 147 12.20 0.21 24.76
C ILE A 147 10.69 0.04 24.86
N ALA A 148 10.04 0.88 25.67
CA ALA A 148 8.59 0.84 25.83
C ALA A 148 7.91 1.33 24.54
N VAL A 149 7.05 0.49 23.96
CA VAL A 149 6.24 0.85 22.79
C VAL A 149 4.77 0.52 23.11
N PRO A 150 4.01 1.50 23.63
CA PRO A 150 2.61 1.29 24.00
C PRO A 150 1.78 0.77 22.82
N GLY A 151 1.05 -0.33 23.04
CA GLY A 151 0.13 -0.89 22.06
C GLY A 151 0.77 -1.72 20.95
N ILE A 152 2.04 -2.13 21.09
CA ILE A 152 2.64 -3.16 20.22
C ILE A 152 1.92 -4.51 20.40
N LEU A 153 1.69 -5.21 19.30
CA LEU A 153 1.02 -6.51 19.25
C LEU A 153 2.00 -7.63 18.93
N ALA A 154 1.66 -8.87 19.28
CA ALA A 154 2.52 -10.04 19.01
C ALA A 154 2.66 -10.32 17.51
N THR A 155 1.77 -9.76 16.69
CA THR A 155 1.76 -9.87 15.23
C THR A 155 2.56 -8.77 14.54
N ASP A 156 3.05 -7.77 15.27
CA ASP A 156 3.84 -6.68 14.69
C ASP A 156 5.26 -7.14 14.38
N VAL A 157 5.84 -6.61 13.30
CA VAL A 157 7.22 -6.88 12.88
C VAL A 157 8.09 -5.71 13.31
N VAL A 158 9.17 -5.99 14.05
CA VAL A 158 10.12 -4.96 14.49
C VAL A 158 11.41 -5.05 13.69
N ILE A 159 11.84 -3.93 13.13
CA ILE A 159 13.18 -3.78 12.57
C ILE A 159 13.95 -2.80 13.45
N ALA A 160 15.13 -3.20 13.91
CA ALA A 160 16.02 -2.34 14.66
C ALA A 160 17.42 -2.37 14.03
N THR A 161 18.08 -1.23 14.08
CA THR A 161 19.48 -1.05 13.66
C THR A 161 20.19 -0.25 14.74
N MET A 162 21.51 -0.37 14.80
CA MET A 162 22.31 0.41 15.73
C MET A 162 23.26 1.31 14.95
N SER A 163 23.26 2.58 15.32
CA SER A 163 24.29 3.54 14.94
C SER A 163 25.40 3.47 15.99
N VAL A 164 26.61 3.14 15.55
CA VAL A 164 27.77 2.91 16.43
C VAL A 164 28.74 4.08 16.33
N ASN A 165 29.16 4.62 17.47
CA ASN A 165 30.14 5.70 17.57
C ASN A 165 31.57 5.14 17.79
N GLY A 166 31.92 4.09 17.04
CA GLY A 166 33.17 3.34 17.15
C GLY A 166 32.95 1.84 17.40
N GLY A 167 33.91 1.01 16.99
CA GLY A 167 33.82 -0.46 17.12
C GLY A 167 32.97 -1.16 16.05
N SER A 168 32.61 -2.42 16.30
CA SER A 168 31.72 -3.23 15.43
C SER A 168 30.76 -4.12 16.22
N PRO A 169 29.96 -3.57 17.15
CA PRO A 169 29.03 -4.37 17.93
C PRO A 169 27.88 -4.89 17.04
N LYS A 170 27.42 -6.11 17.31
CA LYS A 170 26.32 -6.75 16.59
C LYS A 170 25.02 -6.56 17.36
N VAL A 171 23.97 -6.15 16.65
CA VAL A 171 22.62 -6.11 17.21
C VAL A 171 21.99 -7.49 17.08
N ASN A 172 21.66 -8.10 18.21
CA ASN A 172 20.79 -9.27 18.24
C ASN A 172 19.40 -8.80 18.68
N ILE A 173 18.44 -8.77 17.76
CA ILE A 173 17.04 -8.48 18.08
C ILE A 173 16.44 -9.76 18.64
N ILE A 174 16.28 -9.83 19.95
CA ILE A 174 15.90 -11.08 20.62
C ILE A 174 14.38 -11.30 20.57
N SER A 175 13.55 -10.25 20.60
CA SER A 175 12.08 -10.39 20.50
C SER A 175 11.31 -9.06 20.57
N ALA A 176 10.12 -9.04 19.95
CA ALA A 176 9.05 -8.09 20.24
C ALA A 176 8.04 -8.78 21.19
N LEU A 177 8.10 -8.51 22.49
CA LEU A 177 7.17 -9.13 23.45
C LEU A 177 5.96 -8.21 23.67
N ALA A 178 4.82 -8.60 23.10
CA ALA A 178 3.53 -7.97 23.40
C ALA A 178 2.96 -8.39 24.77
N ALA A 179 3.54 -9.39 25.43
CA ALA A 179 3.02 -9.98 26.67
C ALA A 179 3.61 -9.40 27.98
N ALA A 180 4.57 -8.48 27.90
CA ALA A 180 5.11 -7.81 29.09
C ALA A 180 4.34 -6.52 29.39
N SER A 181 4.25 -6.14 30.68
CA SER A 181 3.80 -4.81 31.10
C SER A 181 5.01 -4.05 31.65
N PRO A 182 5.45 -2.95 31.00
CA PRO A 182 4.95 -2.41 29.73
C PRO A 182 5.33 -3.27 28.50
N ALA A 183 4.54 -3.18 27.43
CA ALA A 183 4.83 -3.84 26.15
C ALA A 183 5.94 -3.08 25.41
N GLY A 184 6.83 -3.78 24.70
CA GLY A 184 7.96 -3.12 24.07
C GLY A 184 8.94 -4.05 23.38
N ILE A 185 10.10 -3.48 23.04
CA ILE A 185 11.17 -4.11 22.28
C ILE A 185 12.33 -4.40 23.24
N THR A 186 12.81 -5.65 23.28
CA THR A 186 14.02 -6.01 24.03
C THR A 186 15.17 -6.21 23.07
N ILE A 187 16.25 -5.47 23.28
CA ILE A 187 17.45 -5.50 22.44
C ILE A 187 18.63 -5.90 23.29
N THR A 188 19.47 -6.79 22.75
CA THR A 188 20.69 -7.23 23.40
C THR A 188 21.85 -7.04 22.44
N THR A 189 22.93 -6.46 22.95
CA THR A 189 24.18 -6.30 22.23
C THR A 189 25.20 -7.31 22.75
N ASP A 190 26.07 -7.79 21.87
CA ASP A 190 27.16 -8.72 22.21
C ASP A 190 28.37 -8.03 22.87
N VAL A 191 28.40 -6.70 22.83
CA VAL A 191 29.41 -5.86 23.48
C VAL A 191 28.72 -4.70 24.19
N ALA A 192 29.37 -4.16 25.22
CA ALA A 192 28.90 -2.98 25.93
C ALA A 192 28.83 -1.78 24.95
N PRO A 193 27.65 -1.19 24.71
CA PRO A 193 27.53 0.01 23.90
C PRO A 193 28.21 1.20 24.59
N THR A 194 28.74 2.09 23.76
CA THR A 194 29.44 3.31 24.17
C THR A 194 28.49 4.49 24.29
N ALA A 195 28.95 5.54 24.99
CA ALA A 195 28.24 6.80 25.04
C ALA A 195 28.05 7.35 23.62
N ALA A 196 26.79 7.65 23.26
CA ALA A 196 26.33 8.08 21.94
C ALA A 196 26.04 6.97 20.91
N ASP A 197 26.10 5.69 21.28
CA ASP A 197 25.44 4.65 20.48
C ASP A 197 23.92 4.83 20.54
N ALA A 198 23.25 4.59 19.41
CA ALA A 198 21.81 4.78 19.30
C ALA A 198 21.14 3.61 18.57
N ILE A 199 19.97 3.23 19.04
CA ILE A 199 19.12 2.22 18.42
C ILE A 199 18.06 2.94 17.61
N ASN A 200 18.08 2.77 16.30
CA ASN A 200 16.97 3.19 15.43
C ASN A 200 16.02 2.02 15.27
N TRP A 201 14.74 2.23 15.51
CA TRP A 201 13.74 1.17 15.46
C TRP A 201 12.48 1.61 14.72
N VAL A 202 11.84 0.64 14.08
CA VAL A 202 10.54 0.78 13.42
C VAL A 202 9.70 -0.46 13.68
N VAL A 203 8.42 -0.25 13.95
CA VAL A 203 7.41 -1.29 14.14
C VAL A 203 6.46 -1.24 12.97
N TYR A 204 6.38 -2.34 12.22
CA TYR A 204 5.44 -2.56 11.14
C TYR A 204 4.24 -3.35 11.64
N ARG A 205 3.06 -2.88 11.28
CA ARG A 205 1.79 -3.58 11.55
C ARG A 205 1.11 -3.89 10.23
N ALA A 206 0.55 -5.09 10.12
CA ALA A 206 -0.27 -5.46 8.96
C ALA A 206 -1.37 -4.41 8.76
N ALA A 207 -1.51 -3.90 7.55
CA ALA A 207 -2.62 -3.02 7.21
C ALA A 207 -3.89 -3.89 7.16
N ILE A 208 -4.79 -3.69 8.14
CA ILE A 208 -6.13 -4.30 8.17
C ILE A 208 -7.08 -3.41 7.38
#